data_AF-A0A5C3LKW8-F1
#
_entry.id   AF-A0A5C3LKW8-F1
#
_cell.length_a   1.000
_cell.length_b   1.000
_cell.length_c   1.000
_cell.angle_alpha   90.00
_cell.angle_beta   90.00
_cell.angle_gamma   90.00
#
_symmetry.space_group_name_H-M   'P 1'
#
loop_
_entity.id
_entity.type
_entity.pdbx_description
1 polymer ?
#
loop_
_entity_poly.entity_id
_entity_poly.type
_entity_poly.pdbx_seq_one_letter_code
_entity_poly.pdbx_strand_id
1 'polypeptide(L)'
;MSAIIPVICFGPNPETFYVGCGVRYYAPNMPPSILNSLNKFPAIQIKWMSMDCEGQGWAIRDTYKNATEYATCIPQDIIDKLNKGADFLTFGPNKGNWFTCAPGGIWNGNMEDEMISHLNEIKVLTPNFDQVIDGILFGKGTTLIFAYKGGFGYYTDNEAEGSKLEKVLDEYIYRDPPWTIMRGSSLCLYDIEYYFLKFKDPQSNNIEMRWSLPTTMLEKLGELRTEALTPESQLAIQQHESIHMAAALNRFNLAVATGNALNNVMVAGSGSGYYRY
;
A
#
# COMPACT_ATOMS: atom_id res chain seq x y z
N MET A 1 0.12 -7.69 -21.83
CA MET A 1 0.89 -8.15 -20.67
C MET A 1 0.61 -7.18 -19.53
N SER A 2 0.36 -7.66 -18.32
CA SER A 2 0.29 -6.78 -17.15
C SER A 2 1.67 -6.14 -16.97
N ALA A 3 1.73 -4.83 -16.76
CA ALA A 3 3.00 -4.16 -16.48
C ALA A 3 3.55 -4.73 -15.16
N ILE A 4 4.83 -5.11 -15.13
CA ILE A 4 5.48 -5.54 -13.89
C ILE A 4 5.72 -4.27 -13.05
N ILE A 5 4.80 -4.03 -12.11
CA ILE A 5 4.84 -2.85 -11.23
C ILE A 5 5.79 -3.16 -10.06
N PRO A 6 6.83 -2.35 -9.84
CA PRO A 6 7.72 -2.54 -8.71
C PRO A 6 7.02 -2.33 -7.37
N VAL A 7 7.54 -3.01 -6.35
CA VAL A 7 7.26 -2.75 -4.93
C VAL A 7 8.56 -2.28 -4.31
N ILE A 8 8.54 -1.09 -3.72
CA ILE A 8 9.69 -0.50 -3.06
C ILE A 8 9.33 -0.20 -1.62
N CYS A 9 10.16 -0.69 -0.69
CA CYS A 9 10.10 -0.31 0.71
C CYS A 9 11.45 0.25 1.14
N PHE A 10 11.46 1.52 1.53
CA PHE A 10 12.56 2.10 2.29
C PHE A 10 12.55 1.52 3.70
N GLY A 11 13.72 1.18 4.22
CA GLY A 11 13.90 0.85 5.62
C GLY A 11 14.47 2.06 6.40
N PRO A 12 15.09 1.82 7.56
CA PRO A 12 15.66 2.85 8.43
C PRO A 12 16.81 3.65 7.83
N ASN A 13 17.52 3.11 6.83
CA ASN A 13 18.71 3.73 6.24
C ASN A 13 18.95 3.20 4.80
N PRO A 14 19.94 3.76 4.05
CA PRO A 14 20.22 3.35 2.67
C PRO A 14 20.64 1.88 2.46
N GLU A 15 21.07 1.20 3.52
CA GLU A 15 21.52 -0.20 3.49
C GLU A 15 20.41 -1.18 3.92
N THR A 16 19.24 -0.67 4.29
CA THR A 16 18.08 -1.48 4.68
C THR A 16 16.92 -1.13 3.78
N PHE A 17 16.63 -1.99 2.80
CA PHE A 17 15.53 -1.79 1.86
C PHE A 17 15.06 -3.08 1.19
N TYR A 18 13.90 -3.00 0.56
CA TYR A 18 13.33 -4.04 -0.29
C TYR A 18 12.99 -3.47 -1.67
N VAL A 19 13.33 -4.23 -2.72
CA VAL A 19 12.86 -4.00 -4.09
C VAL A 19 12.30 -5.30 -4.65
N GLY A 20 11.05 -5.26 -5.09
CA GLY A 20 10.40 -6.34 -5.82
C GLY A 20 10.02 -5.87 -7.22
N CYS A 21 10.40 -6.64 -8.25
CA CYS A 21 10.00 -6.41 -9.63
C CYS A 21 10.09 -7.74 -10.38
N GLY A 22 9.00 -8.51 -10.40
CA GLY A 22 9.02 -9.91 -10.86
C GLY A 22 9.72 -10.82 -9.84
N VAL A 23 11.01 -10.62 -9.69
CA VAL A 23 11.90 -11.19 -8.67
C VAL A 23 12.12 -10.21 -7.50
N ARG A 24 12.66 -10.71 -6.38
CA ARG A 24 12.87 -9.92 -5.15
C ARG A 24 14.35 -9.70 -4.86
N TYR A 25 14.65 -8.54 -4.30
CA TYR A 25 15.89 -8.25 -3.60
C TYR A 25 15.56 -7.59 -2.26
N TYR A 26 16.29 -7.98 -1.24
CA TYR A 26 16.29 -7.30 0.05
C TYR A 26 17.75 -7.09 0.49
N ALA A 27 18.03 -5.90 1.01
CA ALA A 27 19.38 -5.53 1.39
C ALA A 27 19.89 -6.37 2.58
N PRO A 28 21.21 -6.56 2.74
CA PRO A 28 21.77 -7.42 3.78
C PRO A 28 21.36 -7.04 5.21
N ASN A 29 21.18 -5.74 5.47
CA ASN A 29 20.83 -5.21 6.79
C ASN A 29 19.31 -5.18 7.04
N MET A 30 18.54 -6.02 6.33
CA MET A 30 17.11 -6.15 6.56
C MET A 30 16.83 -6.84 7.91
N PRO A 31 15.88 -6.30 8.72
CA PRO A 31 15.59 -6.84 10.04
C PRO A 31 15.27 -8.35 9.99
N PRO A 32 15.89 -9.20 10.82
CA PRO A 32 15.65 -10.65 10.77
C PRO A 32 14.18 -11.05 10.92
N SER A 33 13.40 -10.23 11.64
CA SER A 33 11.97 -10.45 11.87
C SER A 33 11.16 -10.51 10.57
N ILE A 34 11.57 -9.82 9.50
CA ILE A 34 10.83 -9.75 8.23
C ILE A 34 11.28 -10.79 7.20
N LEU A 35 12.51 -11.32 7.34
CA LEU A 35 13.11 -12.19 6.32
C LEU A 35 12.30 -13.46 6.07
N ASN A 36 11.73 -14.03 7.14
CA ASN A 36 10.84 -15.19 7.02
C ASN A 36 9.60 -14.88 6.19
N SER A 37 9.02 -13.70 6.33
CA SER A 37 7.87 -13.26 5.53
C SER A 37 8.28 -13.00 4.08
N LEU A 38 9.35 -12.24 3.84
CA LEU A 38 9.85 -11.97 2.49
C LEU A 38 10.22 -13.25 1.72
N ASN A 39 10.68 -14.29 2.41
CA ASN A 39 11.01 -15.55 1.77
C ASN A 39 9.78 -16.33 1.30
N LYS A 40 8.63 -16.17 1.96
CA LYS A 40 7.35 -16.78 1.56
C LYS A 40 6.72 -16.08 0.35
N PHE A 41 6.95 -14.78 0.19
CA PHE A 41 6.31 -13.98 -0.86
C PHE A 41 7.26 -13.76 -2.05
N PRO A 42 6.98 -14.33 -3.23
CA PRO A 42 7.61 -13.83 -4.45
C PRO A 42 7.18 -12.37 -4.66
N ALA A 43 8.03 -11.57 -5.32
CA ALA A 43 7.78 -10.12 -5.45
C ALA A 43 6.42 -9.80 -6.09
N ILE A 44 6.02 -10.58 -7.10
CA ILE A 44 4.72 -10.47 -7.78
C ILE A 44 3.49 -10.67 -6.88
N GLN A 45 3.67 -11.25 -5.69
CA GLN A 45 2.59 -11.47 -4.73
C GLN A 45 2.46 -10.31 -3.73
N ILE A 46 3.45 -9.42 -3.64
CA ILE A 46 3.39 -8.30 -2.71
C ILE A 46 2.64 -7.13 -3.36
N LYS A 47 1.56 -6.68 -2.72
CA LYS A 47 0.76 -5.52 -3.15
C LYS A 47 1.40 -4.21 -2.71
N TRP A 48 1.82 -4.18 -1.45
CA TRP A 48 2.51 -3.07 -0.81
C TRP A 48 3.26 -3.57 0.41
N MET A 49 4.24 -2.78 0.85
CA MET A 49 5.01 -3.01 2.06
C MET A 49 5.29 -1.66 2.73
N SER A 50 5.30 -1.64 4.06
CA SER A 50 5.66 -0.46 4.85
C SER A 50 6.52 -0.87 6.04
N MET A 51 7.46 0.00 6.40
CA MET A 51 8.39 -0.15 7.51
C MET A 51 8.57 1.21 8.19
N ASP A 52 8.74 1.23 9.52
CA ASP A 52 9.06 2.44 10.27
C ASP A 52 10.55 2.82 10.20
N CYS A 53 10.92 4.02 10.69
CA CYS A 53 12.32 4.47 10.70
C CYS A 53 13.26 3.63 11.57
N GLU A 54 12.73 2.74 12.40
CA GLU A 54 13.55 1.89 13.28
C GLU A 54 13.73 0.48 12.71
N GLY A 55 13.01 0.14 11.64
CA GLY A 55 12.93 -1.22 11.11
C GLY A 55 12.24 -2.22 12.05
N GLN A 56 11.54 -1.75 13.08
CA GLN A 56 10.84 -2.60 14.06
C GLN A 56 9.42 -2.90 13.60
N GLY A 57 8.66 -1.85 13.29
CA GLY A 57 7.32 -1.95 12.72
C GLY A 57 7.41 -2.21 11.23
N TRP A 58 6.80 -3.30 10.77
CA TRP A 58 6.64 -3.56 9.34
C TRP A 58 5.35 -4.32 9.05
N ALA A 59 4.84 -4.15 7.83
CA ALA A 59 3.70 -4.89 7.30
C ALA A 59 3.83 -5.10 5.79
N ILE A 60 3.36 -6.27 5.32
CA ILE A 60 3.40 -6.73 3.94
C ILE A 60 2.02 -7.23 3.56
N ARG A 61 1.46 -6.72 2.47
CA ARG A 61 0.16 -7.17 1.94
C ARG A 61 0.34 -8.16 0.80
N ASP A 62 -0.28 -9.32 0.95
CA ASP A 62 -0.39 -10.34 -0.08
C ASP A 62 -1.57 -10.02 -1.02
N THR A 63 -1.27 -9.85 -2.31
CA THR A 63 -2.25 -9.57 -3.37
C THR A 63 -3.29 -10.68 -3.51
N TYR A 64 -2.90 -11.96 -3.43
CA TYR A 64 -3.77 -13.09 -3.76
C TYR A 64 -4.55 -13.62 -2.58
N LYS A 65 -3.94 -13.63 -1.39
CA LYS A 65 -4.63 -14.05 -0.15
C LYS A 65 -5.45 -12.91 0.47
N ASN A 66 -5.21 -11.67 0.06
CA ASN A 66 -5.82 -10.49 0.65
C ASN A 66 -5.59 -10.43 2.17
N ALA A 67 -4.38 -10.82 2.59
CA ALA A 67 -3.95 -10.91 3.97
C ALA A 67 -2.70 -10.06 4.19
N THR A 68 -2.56 -9.52 5.40
CA THR A 68 -1.40 -8.72 5.79
C THR A 68 -0.55 -9.54 6.77
N GLU A 69 0.71 -9.79 6.44
CA GLU A 69 1.71 -10.23 7.42
C GLU A 69 2.35 -8.98 8.04
N TYR A 70 2.67 -9.02 9.33
CA TYR A 70 3.19 -7.88 10.06
C TYR A 70 4.10 -8.30 11.20
N ALA A 71 4.92 -7.36 11.69
CA ALA A 71 5.82 -7.60 12.81
C ALA A 71 5.02 -7.94 14.09
N THR A 72 5.53 -8.86 14.91
CA THR A 72 4.86 -9.26 16.16
C THR A 72 4.82 -8.16 17.22
N CYS A 73 5.59 -7.10 17.04
CA CYS A 73 5.73 -5.99 17.97
C CYS A 73 4.88 -4.76 17.60
N ILE A 74 4.01 -4.83 16.59
CA ILE A 74 3.09 -3.74 16.28
C ILE A 74 1.95 -3.66 17.33
N PRO A 75 1.41 -2.46 17.61
CA PRO A 75 0.31 -2.31 18.55
C PRO A 75 -0.93 -3.17 18.22
N GLN A 76 -1.59 -3.69 19.25
CA GLN A 76 -2.79 -4.55 19.10
C GLN A 76 -3.94 -3.83 18.35
N ASP A 77 -4.08 -2.52 18.53
CA ASP A 77 -5.11 -1.76 17.81
C ASP A 77 -4.92 -1.86 16.28
N ILE A 78 -3.68 -1.78 15.77
CA ILE A 78 -3.38 -1.98 14.34
C ILE A 78 -3.80 -3.39 13.91
N ILE A 79 -3.43 -4.40 14.70
CA ILE A 79 -3.77 -5.81 14.42
C ILE A 79 -5.28 -5.98 14.31
N ASP A 80 -6.03 -5.40 15.23
CA ASP A 80 -7.49 -5.48 15.24
C ASP A 80 -8.09 -4.83 13.98
N LYS A 81 -7.54 -3.71 13.50
CA LYS A 81 -8.00 -3.09 12.24
C LYS A 81 -7.67 -3.94 11.01
N LEU A 82 -6.45 -4.49 10.94
CA LEU A 82 -6.05 -5.39 9.85
C LEU A 82 -6.94 -6.63 9.80
N ASN A 83 -7.23 -7.24 10.96
CA ASN A 83 -8.12 -8.40 11.06
C ASN A 83 -9.58 -8.07 10.71
N LYS A 84 -10.01 -6.81 10.88
CA LYS A 84 -11.32 -6.30 10.45
C LYS A 84 -11.38 -5.89 8.97
N GLY A 85 -10.33 -6.17 8.20
CA GLY A 85 -10.32 -5.99 6.75
C GLY A 85 -9.70 -4.68 6.26
N ALA A 86 -8.90 -3.99 7.08
CA ALA A 86 -8.07 -2.91 6.57
C ALA A 86 -7.14 -3.43 5.45
N ASP A 87 -7.12 -2.73 4.31
CA ASP A 87 -6.39 -3.16 3.11
C ASP A 87 -5.13 -2.33 2.87
N PHE A 88 -4.90 -1.27 3.64
CA PHE A 88 -3.70 -0.46 3.57
C PHE A 88 -3.22 -0.06 4.96
N LEU A 89 -1.92 -0.10 5.16
CA LEU A 89 -1.23 0.36 6.36
C LEU A 89 0.07 1.05 5.94
N THR A 90 0.35 2.19 6.54
CA THR A 90 1.62 2.87 6.45
C THR A 90 2.11 3.24 7.85
N PHE A 91 3.41 3.12 8.07
CA PHE A 91 4.09 3.59 9.26
C PHE A 91 4.74 4.95 9.00
N GLY A 92 4.72 5.80 10.02
CA GLY A 92 5.47 7.04 10.08
C GLY A 92 6.81 6.86 10.78
N PRO A 93 7.29 7.90 11.48
CA PRO A 93 8.62 7.92 12.10
C PRO A 93 8.91 6.77 13.07
N ASN A 94 7.87 6.14 13.64
CA ASN A 94 7.98 4.97 14.50
C ASN A 94 6.69 4.13 14.36
N LYS A 95 6.70 2.87 14.80
CA LYS A 95 5.51 1.99 14.80
C LYS A 95 4.28 2.53 15.54
N GLY A 96 4.46 3.52 16.43
CA GLY A 96 3.38 4.22 17.11
C GLY A 96 2.66 5.21 16.21
N ASN A 97 3.34 5.76 15.20
CA ASN A 97 2.78 6.64 14.18
C ASN A 97 2.36 5.83 12.95
N TRP A 98 1.07 5.79 12.64
CA TRP A 98 0.55 4.95 11.56
C TRP A 98 -0.80 5.45 11.03
N PHE A 99 -1.13 4.98 9.83
CA PHE A 99 -2.44 5.15 9.23
C PHE A 99 -2.89 3.82 8.61
N THR A 100 -4.15 3.47 8.82
CA THR A 100 -4.77 2.31 8.17
C THR A 100 -6.14 2.66 7.60
N CYS A 101 -6.49 2.06 6.47
CA CYS A 101 -7.83 2.20 5.91
C CYS A 101 -8.35 0.88 5.32
N ALA A 102 -9.64 0.65 5.53
CA ALA A 102 -10.40 -0.42 4.90
C ALA A 102 -11.00 0.05 3.57
N PRO A 103 -11.32 -0.89 2.66
CA PRO A 103 -12.12 -0.58 1.49
C PRO A 103 -13.42 0.12 1.89
N GLY A 104 -13.74 1.24 1.26
CA GLY A 104 -14.95 2.02 1.57
C GLY A 104 -14.73 3.25 2.47
N GLY A 105 -13.49 3.57 2.84
CA GLY A 105 -13.15 4.84 3.51
C GLY A 105 -13.12 4.77 5.04
N ILE A 106 -13.37 3.61 5.66
CA ILE A 106 -13.22 3.49 7.11
C ILE A 106 -11.72 3.47 7.44
N TRP A 107 -11.22 4.57 7.98
CA TRP A 107 -9.81 4.75 8.32
C TRP A 107 -9.60 4.99 9.82
N ASN A 108 -8.40 4.70 10.28
CA ASN A 108 -7.90 5.08 11.61
C ASN A 108 -6.42 5.46 11.48
N GLY A 109 -5.93 6.23 12.43
CA GLY A 109 -4.51 6.52 12.52
C GLY A 109 -4.14 6.99 13.91
N ASN A 110 -2.86 6.86 14.21
CA ASN A 110 -2.22 7.51 15.36
C ASN A 110 -1.06 8.33 14.80
N MET A 111 -1.03 9.62 15.11
CA MET A 111 -0.10 10.58 14.53
C MET A 111 0.26 11.62 15.58
N GLU A 112 1.38 12.29 15.40
CA GLU A 112 1.77 13.42 16.24
C GLU A 112 0.86 14.64 15.97
N ASP A 113 0.74 15.52 16.96
CA ASP A 113 -0.19 16.66 16.93
C ASP A 113 0.01 17.56 15.70
N GLU A 114 1.27 17.75 15.27
CA GLU A 114 1.60 18.53 14.08
C GLU A 114 1.04 17.88 12.80
N MET A 115 1.21 16.57 12.63
CA MET A 115 0.63 15.81 11.52
C MET A 115 -0.91 15.82 11.56
N ILE A 116 -1.51 15.79 12.76
CA ILE A 116 -2.96 15.93 12.94
C ILE A 116 -3.43 17.32 12.50
N SER A 117 -2.66 18.38 12.77
CA SER A 117 -2.97 19.73 12.30
C SER A 117 -3.04 19.77 10.77
N HIS A 118 -2.02 19.25 10.07
CA HIS A 118 -1.99 19.21 8.61
C HIS A 118 -3.11 18.36 8.01
N LEU A 119 -3.41 17.22 8.65
CA LEU A 119 -4.57 16.41 8.28
C LEU A 119 -5.85 17.26 8.35
N ASN A 120 -6.08 17.99 9.45
CA ASN A 120 -7.28 18.81 9.62
C ASN A 120 -7.40 19.93 8.58
N GLU A 121 -6.29 20.57 8.21
CA GLU A 121 -6.27 21.56 7.12
C GLU A 121 -6.75 20.94 5.79
N ILE A 122 -6.23 19.77 5.46
CA ILE A 122 -6.64 19.02 4.27
C ILE A 122 -8.09 18.55 4.34
N LYS A 123 -8.59 18.16 5.53
CA LYS A 123 -10.01 17.80 5.73
C LYS A 123 -10.94 18.96 5.41
N VAL A 124 -10.55 20.20 5.70
CA VAL A 124 -11.35 21.39 5.39
C VAL A 124 -11.44 21.62 3.88
N LEU A 125 -10.38 21.32 3.14
CA LEU A 125 -10.30 21.52 1.68
C LEU A 125 -10.92 20.38 0.87
N THR A 126 -11.15 19.22 1.48
CA THR A 126 -11.57 18.00 0.77
C THR A 126 -13.00 17.60 1.16
N PRO A 127 -14.00 17.82 0.28
CA PRO A 127 -15.37 17.40 0.54
C PRO A 127 -15.46 15.90 0.81
N ASN A 128 -16.19 15.53 1.86
CA ASN A 128 -16.36 14.13 2.29
C ASN A 128 -15.03 13.39 2.53
N PHE A 129 -13.99 14.09 3.02
CA PHE A 129 -12.64 13.54 3.26
C PHE A 129 -12.66 12.10 3.80
N ASP A 130 -13.42 11.86 4.88
CA ASP A 130 -13.45 10.57 5.56
C ASP A 130 -14.00 9.43 4.68
N GLN A 131 -14.79 9.73 3.64
CA GLN A 131 -15.33 8.74 2.71
C GLN A 131 -14.41 8.51 1.49
N VAL A 132 -13.54 9.47 1.18
CA VAL A 132 -12.74 9.50 -0.06
C VAL A 132 -11.27 9.19 0.16
N ILE A 133 -10.76 9.33 1.38
CA ILE A 133 -9.38 8.98 1.75
C ILE A 133 -9.13 7.49 1.52
N ASP A 134 -8.05 7.21 0.79
CA ASP A 134 -7.65 5.85 0.39
C ASP A 134 -6.26 5.47 0.89
N GLY A 135 -5.48 6.46 1.36
CA GLY A 135 -4.15 6.28 1.94
C GLY A 135 -3.60 7.59 2.49
N ILE A 136 -2.73 7.48 3.49
CA ILE A 136 -1.76 8.52 3.84
C ILE A 136 -0.37 7.91 3.61
N LEU A 137 0.60 8.67 3.15
CA LEU A 137 2.01 8.26 3.13
C LEU A 137 2.78 9.20 4.04
N PHE A 138 3.56 8.64 4.96
CA PHE A 138 4.46 9.39 5.81
C PHE A 138 5.83 9.48 5.14
N GLY A 139 6.38 10.69 5.06
CA GLY A 139 7.75 10.96 4.63
C GLY A 139 8.63 11.41 5.79
N LYS A 140 9.83 11.88 5.47
CA LYS A 140 10.73 12.54 6.43
C LYS A 140 10.05 13.75 7.06
N GLY A 141 10.33 13.98 8.35
CA GLY A 141 9.81 15.11 9.10
C GLY A 141 8.29 15.06 9.20
N THR A 142 7.63 16.15 8.79
CA THR A 142 6.15 16.24 8.76
C THR A 142 5.58 16.15 7.36
N THR A 143 6.37 15.69 6.39
CA THR A 143 5.90 15.47 5.02
C THR A 143 4.84 14.37 4.96
N LEU A 144 3.68 14.69 4.40
CA LEU A 144 2.52 13.80 4.27
C LEU A 144 1.95 13.87 2.85
N ILE A 145 1.58 12.72 2.29
CA ILE A 145 0.75 12.66 1.09
C ILE A 145 -0.58 11.99 1.45
N PHE A 146 -1.68 12.64 1.12
CA PHE A 146 -3.04 12.16 1.33
C PHE A 146 -3.63 11.71 0.00
N ALA A 147 -3.76 10.41 -0.21
CA ALA A 147 -4.29 9.83 -1.43
C ALA A 147 -5.82 9.68 -1.33
N TYR A 148 -6.55 10.16 -2.36
CA TYR A 148 -8.00 10.02 -2.45
C TYR A 148 -8.40 9.29 -3.74
N LYS A 149 -9.65 8.81 -3.80
CA LYS A 149 -10.20 8.21 -5.03
C LYS A 149 -10.28 9.17 -6.23
N GLY A 150 -10.21 10.48 -6.00
CA GLY A 150 -10.36 11.53 -7.03
C GLY A 150 -9.19 12.52 -7.14
N GLY A 151 -8.08 12.24 -6.47
CA GLY A 151 -6.85 13.04 -6.56
C GLY A 151 -5.91 12.70 -5.41
N PHE A 152 -5.07 13.66 -5.03
CA PHE A 152 -4.33 13.62 -3.78
C PHE A 152 -4.09 15.05 -3.30
N GLY A 153 -3.77 15.19 -2.02
CA GLY A 153 -3.24 16.40 -1.42
C GLY A 153 -1.91 16.07 -0.76
N TYR A 154 -1.09 17.06 -0.46
CA TYR A 154 0.14 16.83 0.26
C TYR A 154 0.49 18.03 1.14
N TYR A 155 1.31 17.75 2.13
CA TYR A 155 2.00 18.73 2.93
C TYR A 155 3.49 18.37 2.92
N THR A 156 4.34 19.36 2.71
CA THR A 156 5.80 19.23 2.77
C THR A 156 6.31 20.14 3.86
N ASP A 157 7.28 19.66 4.63
CA ASP A 157 8.00 20.53 5.55
C ASP A 157 8.96 21.46 4.81
N ASN A 158 9.61 22.36 5.55
CA ASN A 158 10.56 23.33 5.00
C ASN A 158 11.76 22.68 4.29
N GLU A 159 12.10 21.42 4.60
CA GLU A 159 13.20 20.71 3.92
C GLU A 159 12.76 20.21 2.54
N ALA A 160 11.48 19.84 2.39
CA ALA A 160 10.92 19.41 1.11
C ALA A 160 10.51 20.55 0.17
N GLU A 161 10.40 21.79 0.63
CA GLU A 161 9.99 22.92 -0.21
C GLU A 161 10.99 23.14 -1.37
N GLY A 162 10.48 23.16 -2.60
CA GLY A 162 11.24 23.24 -3.85
C GLY A 162 11.97 21.95 -4.26
N SER A 163 11.84 20.87 -3.49
CA SER A 163 12.52 19.59 -3.71
C SER A 163 12.09 18.89 -5.01
N LYS A 164 12.80 17.81 -5.37
CA LYS A 164 12.37 16.95 -6.48
C LYS A 164 11.05 16.26 -6.22
N LEU A 165 10.73 15.97 -4.94
CA LEU A 165 9.46 15.37 -4.56
C LEU A 165 8.31 16.33 -4.86
N GLU A 166 8.39 17.56 -4.38
CA GLU A 166 7.34 18.56 -4.57
C GLU A 166 7.08 18.84 -6.05
N LYS A 167 8.13 19.03 -6.85
CA LYS A 167 8.00 19.23 -8.31
C LYS A 167 7.28 18.08 -9.01
N VAL A 168 7.53 16.84 -8.56
CA VAL A 168 6.80 15.68 -9.09
C VAL A 168 5.36 15.70 -8.64
N LEU A 169 5.07 16.01 -7.36
CA LEU A 169 3.69 16.12 -6.88
C LEU A 169 2.90 17.20 -7.64
N ASP A 170 3.48 18.38 -7.83
CA ASP A 170 2.90 19.48 -8.61
C ASP A 170 2.55 19.08 -10.04
N GLU A 171 3.41 18.29 -10.71
CA GLU A 171 3.17 17.82 -12.08
C GLU A 171 1.86 17.02 -12.22
N TYR A 172 1.42 16.33 -11.16
CA TYR A 172 0.26 15.43 -11.20
C TYR A 172 -0.98 15.96 -10.48
N ILE A 173 -0.81 16.80 -9.45
CA ILE A 173 -1.95 17.39 -8.71
C ILE A 173 -2.69 18.45 -9.53
N TYR A 174 -1.97 19.20 -10.38
CA TYR A 174 -2.53 20.28 -11.21
C TYR A 174 -2.95 19.82 -12.62
N ARG A 175 -3.00 18.52 -12.88
CA ARG A 175 -3.58 17.99 -14.13
C ARG A 175 -5.10 18.17 -14.12
N ASP A 176 -5.70 18.16 -15.31
CA ASP A 176 -7.15 18.22 -15.47
C ASP A 176 -7.66 16.98 -16.23
N PRO A 177 -8.25 15.99 -15.55
CA PRO A 177 -8.43 15.89 -14.09
C PRO A 177 -7.12 15.53 -13.34
N PRO A 178 -7.04 15.81 -12.02
CA PRO A 178 -5.90 15.41 -11.19
C PRO A 178 -5.71 13.90 -11.19
N TRP A 179 -4.46 13.45 -11.23
CA TRP A 179 -4.15 12.04 -11.11
C TRP A 179 -4.24 11.60 -9.65
N THR A 180 -4.44 10.30 -9.42
CA THR A 180 -4.51 9.72 -8.07
C THR A 180 -3.22 9.04 -7.69
N ILE A 181 -2.82 9.10 -6.42
CA ILE A 181 -1.70 8.30 -5.91
C ILE A 181 -2.20 6.92 -5.48
N MET A 182 -1.58 5.88 -6.01
CA MET A 182 -1.96 4.50 -5.72
C MET A 182 -1.28 3.96 -4.46
N ARG A 183 -1.98 3.03 -3.79
CA ARG A 183 -1.42 2.21 -2.71
C ARG A 183 -0.14 1.48 -3.15
N GLY A 184 0.78 1.37 -2.20
CA GLY A 184 2.13 0.83 -2.40
C GLY A 184 3.09 1.82 -3.07
N SER A 185 2.71 3.08 -3.20
CA SER A 185 3.67 4.18 -3.20
C SER A 185 4.29 4.29 -1.81
N SER A 186 5.50 4.83 -1.71
CA SER A 186 6.25 4.98 -0.47
C SER A 186 7.12 6.24 -0.51
N LEU A 187 7.20 6.91 0.63
CA LEU A 187 8.16 7.98 0.88
C LEU A 187 9.28 7.44 1.75
N CYS A 188 10.50 7.95 1.55
CA CYS A 188 11.59 7.65 2.45
C CYS A 188 11.46 8.50 3.72
N LEU A 189 11.65 7.86 4.88
CA LEU A 189 11.49 8.52 6.17
C LEU A 189 12.80 9.17 6.69
N TYR A 190 13.96 8.83 6.10
CA TYR A 190 15.27 9.36 6.50
C TYR A 190 15.85 10.39 5.53
N ASP A 191 15.37 10.47 4.29
CA ASP A 191 15.86 11.39 3.26
C ASP A 191 14.73 11.80 2.33
N ILE A 192 14.46 13.10 2.26
CA ILE A 192 13.33 13.66 1.52
C ILE A 192 13.50 13.57 0.00
N GLU A 193 14.74 13.41 -0.48
CA GLU A 193 15.02 13.30 -1.90
C GLU A 193 14.66 11.91 -2.45
N TYR A 194 14.33 10.93 -1.59
CA TYR A 194 13.98 9.58 -2.03
C TYR A 194 12.48 9.26 -1.87
N TYR A 195 11.91 8.71 -2.94
CA TYR A 195 10.50 8.35 -3.01
C TYR A 195 10.25 7.32 -4.13
N PHE A 196 9.12 6.63 -4.03
CA PHE A 196 8.54 5.83 -5.10
C PHE A 196 7.03 6.09 -5.15
N LEU A 197 6.58 6.76 -6.21
CA LEU A 197 5.18 7.18 -6.37
C LEU A 197 4.57 6.53 -7.62
N LYS A 198 3.35 6.03 -7.45
CA LYS A 198 2.52 5.46 -8.53
C LYS A 198 1.34 6.37 -8.75
N PHE A 199 1.32 7.08 -9.88
CA PHE A 199 0.25 7.96 -10.27
C PHE A 199 -0.67 7.25 -11.26
N LYS A 200 -1.98 7.32 -11.04
CA LYS A 200 -2.98 6.73 -11.92
C LYS A 200 -3.84 7.80 -12.56
N ASP A 201 -3.88 7.76 -13.89
CA ASP A 201 -4.77 8.56 -14.70
C ASP A 201 -6.23 8.09 -14.51
N PRO A 202 -7.13 8.95 -14.03
CA PRO A 202 -8.53 8.58 -13.84
C PRO A 202 -9.28 8.33 -15.16
N GLN A 203 -8.80 8.86 -16.29
CA GLN A 203 -9.46 8.72 -17.59
C GLN A 203 -9.02 7.48 -18.36
N SER A 204 -7.71 7.18 -18.35
CA SER A 204 -7.15 6.08 -19.17
C SER A 204 -6.82 4.81 -18.37
N ASN A 205 -6.88 4.85 -17.03
CA ASN A 205 -6.32 3.83 -16.13
C ASN A 205 -4.80 3.60 -16.30
N ASN A 206 -4.10 4.46 -17.04
CA ASN A 206 -2.64 4.38 -17.15
C ASN A 206 -2.01 4.63 -15.78
N ILE A 207 -0.93 3.90 -15.50
CA ILE A 207 -0.14 4.05 -14.28
C ILE A 207 1.24 4.54 -14.69
N GLU A 208 1.59 5.74 -14.23
CA GLU A 208 2.91 6.32 -14.38
C GLU A 208 3.65 6.20 -13.03
N MET A 209 4.90 5.79 -13.09
CA MET A 209 5.70 5.53 -11.90
C MET A 209 6.89 6.49 -11.87
N ARG A 210 7.01 7.25 -10.79
CA ARG A 210 8.10 8.21 -10.57
C ARG A 210 8.87 7.82 -9.33
N TRP A 211 10.20 7.89 -9.41
CA TRP A 211 11.03 7.58 -8.27
C TRP A 211 12.32 8.35 -8.28
N SER A 212 12.82 8.59 -7.08
CA SER A 212 14.18 8.98 -6.79
C SER A 212 14.66 8.02 -5.71
N LEU A 213 15.70 7.24 -5.97
CA LEU A 213 16.12 6.14 -5.10
C LEU A 213 17.62 6.27 -4.80
N PRO A 214 18.09 5.78 -3.64
CA PRO A 214 19.52 5.62 -3.39
C PRO A 214 20.16 4.78 -4.50
N THR A 215 21.41 5.09 -4.87
CA THR A 215 22.13 4.44 -5.98
C THR A 215 22.04 2.91 -5.94
N THR A 216 22.35 2.31 -4.79
CA THR A 216 22.30 0.85 -4.62
C THR A 216 20.90 0.28 -4.88
N MET A 217 19.84 0.99 -4.48
CA MET A 217 18.47 0.57 -4.71
C MET A 217 18.07 0.73 -6.19
N LEU A 218 18.52 1.81 -6.83
CA LEU A 218 18.30 2.06 -8.26
C LEU A 218 18.98 1.01 -9.13
N GLU A 219 20.24 0.66 -8.83
CA GLU A 219 20.98 -0.41 -9.50
C GLU A 219 20.24 -1.74 -9.38
N LYS A 220 19.79 -2.10 -8.17
CA LYS A 220 19.03 -3.33 -7.94
C LYS A 220 17.68 -3.33 -8.65
N LEU A 221 16.98 -2.21 -8.69
CA LEU A 221 15.75 -2.09 -9.48
C LEU A 221 16.03 -2.33 -10.98
N GLY A 222 17.12 -1.78 -11.51
CA GLY A 222 17.55 -1.98 -12.90
C GLY A 222 17.86 -3.44 -13.23
N GLU A 223 18.62 -4.11 -12.36
CA GLU A 223 18.90 -5.55 -12.46
C GLU A 223 17.62 -6.38 -12.47
N LEU A 224 16.73 -6.18 -11.48
CA LEU A 224 15.49 -6.94 -11.36
C LEU A 224 14.53 -6.68 -12.54
N ARG A 225 14.46 -5.45 -13.05
CA ARG A 225 13.68 -5.13 -14.26
C ARG A 225 14.21 -5.86 -15.48
N THR A 226 15.53 -5.92 -15.64
CA THR A 226 16.15 -6.64 -16.77
C THR A 226 15.89 -8.14 -16.66
N GLU A 227 16.06 -8.70 -15.47
CA GLU A 227 15.79 -10.12 -15.19
C GLU A 227 14.32 -10.46 -15.45
N ALA A 228 13.39 -9.64 -14.98
CA ALA A 228 11.96 -9.88 -15.13
C ALA A 228 11.47 -9.81 -16.60
N LEU A 229 12.29 -9.28 -17.51
CA LEU A 229 12.03 -9.27 -18.96
C LEU A 229 12.61 -10.49 -19.69
N THR A 230 13.38 -11.34 -19.02
CA THR A 230 13.85 -12.60 -19.61
C THR A 230 12.67 -13.54 -19.89
N PRO A 231 12.70 -14.34 -20.99
CA PRO A 231 11.62 -15.29 -21.29
C PRO A 231 11.35 -16.27 -20.13
N GLU A 232 12.40 -16.72 -19.45
CA GLU A 232 12.33 -17.64 -18.32
C GLU A 232 11.58 -17.02 -17.14
N SER A 233 11.95 -15.79 -16.76
CA SER A 233 11.26 -15.06 -15.69
C SER A 233 9.82 -14.73 -16.07
N GLN A 234 9.56 -14.34 -17.32
CA GLN A 234 8.20 -14.08 -17.79
C GLN A 234 7.32 -15.32 -17.73
N LEU A 235 7.85 -16.49 -18.10
CA LEU A 235 7.13 -17.75 -17.99
C LEU A 235 6.85 -18.10 -16.52
N ALA A 236 7.84 -17.96 -15.64
CA ALA A 236 7.68 -18.22 -14.21
C ALA A 236 6.65 -17.28 -13.56
N ILE A 237 6.68 -16.00 -13.92
CA ILE A 237 5.70 -15.00 -13.47
C ILE A 237 4.30 -15.38 -13.94
N GLN A 238 4.12 -15.68 -15.24
CA GLN A 238 2.82 -16.07 -15.80
C GLN A 238 2.27 -17.35 -15.16
N GLN A 239 3.11 -18.36 -14.96
CA GLN A 239 2.72 -19.59 -14.28
C GLN A 239 2.25 -19.30 -12.85
N HIS A 240 3.00 -18.50 -12.09
CA HIS A 240 2.62 -18.12 -10.74
C HIS A 240 1.31 -17.33 -10.70
N GLU A 241 1.16 -16.31 -11.56
CA GLU A 241 -0.08 -15.54 -11.68
C GLU A 241 -1.28 -16.45 -11.99
N SER A 242 -1.13 -17.41 -12.91
CA SER A 242 -2.21 -18.31 -13.30
C SER A 242 -2.68 -19.24 -12.17
N ILE A 243 -1.73 -19.81 -11.40
CA ILE A 243 -2.02 -20.68 -10.26
C ILE A 243 -2.79 -19.91 -9.18
N HIS A 244 -2.33 -18.70 -8.87
CA HIS A 244 -2.93 -17.90 -7.81
C HIS A 244 -4.22 -17.19 -8.23
N MET A 245 -4.39 -16.83 -9.50
CA MET A 245 -5.64 -16.32 -10.04
C MET A 245 -6.75 -17.39 -9.97
N ALA A 246 -6.44 -18.64 -10.31
CA ALA A 246 -7.38 -19.75 -10.15
C ALA A 246 -7.79 -19.95 -8.68
N ALA A 247 -6.83 -19.88 -7.75
CA ALA A 247 -7.11 -19.96 -6.32
C ALA A 247 -7.96 -18.78 -5.80
N ALA A 248 -7.70 -17.55 -6.29
CA ALA A 248 -8.46 -16.37 -5.93
C ALA A 248 -9.91 -16.44 -6.44
N LEU A 249 -10.12 -16.87 -7.69
CA LEU A 249 -11.45 -17.09 -8.26
C LEU A 249 -12.23 -18.15 -7.49
N ASN A 250 -11.60 -19.26 -7.11
CA ASN A 250 -12.24 -20.29 -6.30
C ASN A 250 -12.67 -19.76 -4.92
N ARG A 251 -11.85 -18.93 -4.28
CA ARG A 251 -12.21 -18.26 -3.01
C ARG A 251 -13.39 -17.30 -3.19
N PHE A 252 -13.40 -16.53 -4.27
CA PHE A 252 -14.51 -15.63 -4.57
C PHE A 252 -15.81 -16.40 -4.78
N ASN A 253 -15.78 -17.46 -5.60
CA ASN A 253 -16.95 -18.31 -5.86
C ASN A 253 -17.47 -18.97 -4.56
N LEU A 254 -16.58 -19.42 -3.68
CA LEU A 254 -16.95 -19.94 -2.37
C LEU A 254 -17.61 -18.87 -1.50
N ALA A 255 -17.03 -17.67 -1.42
CA ALA A 255 -17.59 -16.56 -0.64
C ALA A 255 -18.99 -16.14 -1.15
N VAL A 256 -19.18 -16.08 -2.48
CA VAL A 256 -20.49 -15.81 -3.10
C VAL A 256 -21.49 -16.93 -2.79
N ALA A 257 -21.07 -18.20 -2.91
CA ALA A 257 -21.93 -19.33 -2.57
C ALA A 257 -22.34 -19.34 -1.09
N THR A 258 -21.42 -19.04 -0.17
CA THR A 258 -21.70 -18.89 1.26
C THR A 258 -22.62 -17.71 1.54
N GLY A 259 -22.40 -16.56 0.89
CA GLY A 259 -23.28 -15.39 1.01
C GLY A 259 -24.70 -15.67 0.53
N ASN A 260 -24.85 -16.34 -0.62
CA ASN A 260 -26.16 -16.77 -1.13
C ASN A 260 -26.85 -17.78 -0.21
N ALA A 261 -26.10 -18.72 0.36
CA ALA A 261 -26.64 -19.68 1.33
C ALA A 261 -27.15 -18.98 2.61
N LEU A 262 -26.39 -18.01 3.14
CA LEU A 262 -26.80 -17.21 4.31
C LEU A 262 -28.04 -16.36 4.02
N ASN A 263 -28.12 -15.72 2.85
CA ASN A 263 -29.31 -14.99 2.42
C ASN A 263 -30.54 -15.90 2.30
N ASN A 264 -30.38 -17.10 1.73
CA ASN A 264 -31.49 -18.06 1.61
C ASN A 264 -31.98 -18.58 2.97
N VAL A 265 -31.08 -18.75 3.95
CA VAL A 265 -31.45 -19.14 5.33
C VAL A 265 -32.18 -18.00 6.05
N MET A 266 -31.77 -16.74 5.86
CA MET A 266 -32.50 -15.59 6.45
C MET A 266 -33.90 -15.42 5.84
N VAL A 267 -34.06 -15.63 4.53
CA VAL A 267 -35.38 -15.58 3.86
C VAL A 267 -36.29 -16.74 4.33
N ALA A 268 -35.73 -17.93 4.56
CA ALA A 268 -36.47 -19.07 5.12
C ALA A 268 -36.85 -18.89 6.60
N GLY A 269 -36.05 -18.15 7.38
CA GLY A 269 -36.33 -17.84 8.79
C GLY A 269 -37.47 -16.83 9.01
N SER A 270 -37.74 -15.94 8.04
CA SER A 270 -38.84 -14.99 8.07
C SER A 270 -40.20 -15.54 7.60
N GLY A 271 -40.26 -16.81 7.15
CA GLY A 271 -41.46 -17.41 6.55
C GLY A 271 -42.37 -18.22 7.50
N SER A 272 -41.97 -18.45 8.76
CA SER A 272 -42.74 -19.30 9.68
C SER A 272 -43.66 -18.48 10.59
N GLY A 273 -44.58 -17.74 9.97
CA GLY A 273 -45.73 -17.14 10.65
C GLY A 273 -46.78 -18.20 10.92
N TYR A 274 -46.85 -18.68 12.16
CA TYR A 274 -47.88 -19.57 12.68
C TYR A 274 -49.28 -18.97 12.48
N TYR A 275 -50.16 -19.68 11.76
CA TYR A 275 -51.60 -19.55 11.95
C TYR A 275 -51.98 -20.13 13.31
N ARG A 276 -52.69 -19.37 14.15
CA ARG A 276 -53.68 -19.91 15.09
C ARG A 276 -54.71 -18.83 15.47
N TYR A 277 -55.94 -19.30 15.49
CA TYR A 277 -57.22 -18.63 15.76
C TYR A 277 -57.23 -17.76 17.02
#